data_AF-A0A7C6KLG8-F1
#
_entry.id   AF-A0A7C6KLG8-F1
#
_cell.length_a   1.000
_cell.length_b   1.000
_cell.length_c   1.000
_cell.angle_alpha   90.00
_cell.angle_beta   90.00
_cell.angle_gamma   90.00
#
_symmetry.space_group_name_H-M   'P 1'
#
loop_
_entity.id
_entity.type
_entity.pdbx_description
1 polymer ?
#
loop_
_entity_poly.entity_id
_entity_poly.type
_entity_poly.pdbx_seq_one_letter_code
_entity_poly.pdbx_strand_id
1 'polypeptide(L)' 'MVLSWSRAIYVEFVNRADTPTFMRCHVNAFTYFGGVPEKCLYDSTKLVALEADDAGRPVWNPR' A
#
# COMPACT_ATOMS: atom_id res chain seq x y z
N MET A 1 -6.54 0.77 -4.40
CA MET A 1 -6.88 0.57 -2.97
C MET A 1 -8.35 0.19 -2.85
N VAL A 2 -8.69 -0.68 -1.90
CA VAL A 2 -10.08 -1.08 -1.62
C VAL A 2 -10.37 -0.84 -0.14
N LEU A 3 -11.47 -0.18 0.19
CA LEU A 3 -11.89 0.01 1.58
C LEU A 3 -12.55 -1.26 2.12
N SER A 4 -12.06 -1.78 3.25
CA SER A 4 -12.53 -3.05 3.81
C SER A 4 -14.00 -3.03 4.28
N TRP A 5 -14.57 -1.91 4.68
CA TRP A 5 -15.99 -1.89 5.00
C TRP A 5 -16.82 -1.74 3.71
N SER A 6 -16.82 -0.54 3.12
CA SER A 6 -17.71 -0.20 2.01
C SER A 6 -17.38 -0.87 0.67
N ARG A 7 -16.21 -1.50 0.53
CA ARG A 7 -15.70 -2.06 -0.73
C ARG A 7 -15.53 -1.03 -1.85
N ALA A 8 -15.52 0.26 -1.52
CA ALA A 8 -15.18 1.30 -2.47
C ALA A 8 -13.77 1.08 -3.03
N ILE A 9 -13.61 1.25 -4.34
CA ILE A 9 -12.38 0.93 -5.07
C ILE A 9 -11.82 2.21 -5.70
N TYR A 10 -10.50 2.38 -5.55
CA TYR A 10 -9.70 3.32 -6.32
C TYR A 10 -8.65 2.57 -7.13
N VAL A 11 -8.53 2.86 -8.42
CA VAL A 11 -7.56 2.26 -9.35
C VAL A 11 -6.81 3.37 -10.08
N GLU A 12 -5.49 3.25 -10.16
CA GLU A 12 -4.60 4.12 -10.93
C GLU A 12 -3.66 3.25 -11.76
N PHE A 13 -3.53 3.55 -13.06
CA PHE A 13 -2.57 2.88 -13.93
C PHE A 13 -1.23 3.62 -13.89
N VAL A 14 -0.16 2.87 -13.68
CA VAL A 14 1.20 3.41 -13.56
C VAL A 14 2.16 2.67 -14.48
N ASN A 15 3.14 3.39 -15.00
CA ASN A 15 4.15 2.83 -15.90
C ASN A 15 5.29 2.11 -15.18
N ARG A 16 5.34 2.18 -13.84
CA ARG A 16 6.38 1.56 -13.01
C ARG A 16 5.85 1.22 -11.62
N ALA A 17 6.29 0.07 -11.10
CA ALA A 17 5.95 -0.41 -9.77
C ALA A 17 7.16 -0.24 -8.84
N ASP A 18 7.36 0.98 -8.34
CA ASP A 18 8.41 1.33 -7.38
C ASP A 18 7.84 2.01 -6.13
N THR A 19 8.61 2.06 -5.04
CA THR A 19 8.16 2.61 -3.76
C THR A 19 7.66 4.06 -3.86
N PRO A 20 8.37 4.99 -4.54
CA PRO A 20 7.88 6.36 -4.69
C PRO A 20 6.54 6.43 -5.45
N THR A 21 6.37 5.63 -6.50
CA THR A 21 5.11 5.55 -7.24
C THR A 21 4.00 4.97 -6.39
N PHE A 22 4.29 3.92 -5.62
CA PHE A 22 3.36 3.31 -4.70
C PHE A 22 2.85 4.31 -3.65
N MET A 23 3.74 5.07 -3.01
CA MET A 23 3.38 6.10 -2.03
C MET A 23 2.52 7.20 -2.66
N ARG A 24 2.86 7.67 -3.86
CA ARG A 24 2.05 8.66 -4.59
C ARG A 24 0.63 8.14 -4.85
N CYS A 25 0.48 6.89 -5.27
CA CYS A 25 -0.83 6.28 -5.48
C CYS A 25 -1.65 6.21 -4.18
N HIS A 26 -1.01 6.05 -3.01
CA HIS A 26 -1.71 6.10 -1.72
C HIS A 26 -2.23 7.51 -1.43
N VAL A 27 -1.41 8.54 -1.63
CA VAL A 27 -1.84 9.93 -1.47
C VAL A 27 -3.04 10.23 -2.38
N ASN A 28 -2.96 9.86 -3.65
CA ASN A 28 -4.05 10.03 -4.61
C ASN A 28 -5.33 9.29 -4.18
N ALA A 29 -5.19 8.05 -3.71
CA ALA A 29 -6.32 7.26 -3.22
C ALA A 29 -6.97 7.90 -1.98
N PHE A 30 -6.17 8.39 -1.02
CA PHE A 30 -6.67 9.07 0.17
C PHE A 30 -7.40 10.37 -0.17
N THR A 31 -6.86 11.15 -1.11
CA THR A 31 -7.54 12.33 -1.65
C THR A 31 -8.87 11.96 -2.30
N TYR A 32 -8.90 10.90 -3.12
CA TYR A 32 -10.13 10.41 -3.75
C TYR A 32 -11.19 9.98 -2.73
N PHE A 33 -10.79 9.28 -1.66
CA PHE A 33 -11.70 8.85 -0.60
C PHE A 33 -12.09 9.97 0.37
N GLY A 34 -11.41 11.13 0.32
CA GLY A 34 -11.63 12.23 1.26
C GLY A 34 -11.15 11.94 2.68
N GLY A 35 -10.20 11.02 2.85
CA GLY A 35 -9.70 10.60 4.16
C GLY A 35 -8.64 9.50 4.09
N VAL A 36 -8.05 9.20 5.26
CA VAL A 36 -7.02 8.17 5.42
C VAL A 36 -7.56 7.06 6.32
N PRO A 37 -7.43 5.78 5.94
CA PRO A 37 -7.84 4.68 6.80
C PRO A 37 -6.93 4.58 8.03
N GLU A 38 -7.46 4.09 9.15
CA GLU A 38 -6.66 3.82 10.36
C GLU A 38 -5.57 2.77 10.11
N LYS A 39 -5.86 1.77 9.26
CA LYS A 39 -4.96 0.65 8.96
C LYS A 39 -4.95 0.33 7.47
N CYS A 40 -3.76 0.09 6.93
CA CYS A 40 -3.56 -0.44 5.58
C CYS A 40 -3.06 -1.89 5.68
N LEU A 41 -3.69 -2.79 4.93
CA LEU A 41 -3.28 -4.20 4.82
C LEU A 41 -2.59 -4.40 3.46
N TYR A 42 -1.45 -5.07 3.47
CA TYR A 42 -0.66 -5.35 2.28
C TYR A 42 -0.47 -6.85 2.08
N ASP A 43 -0.34 -7.26 0.83
CA ASP A 43 -0.16 -8.63 0.35
C ASP A 43 1.33 -9.05 0.30
N SER A 44 2.10 -8.71 1.34
CA SER A 44 3.54 -9.01 1.42
C SER A 44 4.36 -8.52 0.22
N THR A 45 3.90 -7.46 -0.46
CA THR A 45 4.64 -6.84 -1.56
C THR A 45 6.02 -6.33 -1.12
N LYS A 46 7.03 -6.49 -1.97
CA LYS A 46 8.41 -5.98 -1.73
C LYS A 46 8.49 -4.47 -1.61
N LEU A 47 7.45 -3.76 -2.04
CA LEU A 47 7.32 -2.32 -1.84
C LEU A 47 7.17 -1.96 -0.34
N VAL A 48 6.68 -2.90 0.48
CA VAL A 48 6.41 -2.71 1.92
C VAL A 48 7.28 -3.65 2.77
N ALA A 49 7.35 -4.94 2.45
CA ALA A 49 8.12 -5.94 3.19
C ALA A 49 9.15 -6.63 2.28
N LEU A 50 10.43 -6.44 2.58
CA LEU A 50 11.55 -6.93 1.77
C LEU A 50 11.77 -8.43 1.91
N GLU A 51 11.53 -9.00 3.09
CA GLU A 51 11.71 -10.42 3.41
C GLU A 51 10.99 -10.76 4.72
N ALA A 52 11.05 -12.02 5.12
CA ALA A 52 10.64 -12.47 6.43
C ALA A 52 11.88 -12.94 7.20
N ASP A 53 12.00 -12.56 8.47
CA ASP A 53 13.06 -13.04 9.35
C ASP A 53 12.84 -14.51 9.76
N ASP A 54 13.78 -15.07 10.53
CA ASP A 54 13.71 -16.46 11.01
C ASP A 54 12.48 -16.75 11.91
N ALA A 55 11.86 -15.70 12.46
CA ALA A 55 10.63 -15.78 13.25
C ALA A 55 9.36 -15.51 12.40
N GLY A 56 9.50 -15.37 11.08
CA GLY A 56 8.41 -15.11 10.13
C GLY A 56 7.90 -13.67 10.14
N ARG A 57 8.62 -12.73 10.77
CA ARG A 57 8.22 -11.31 10.85
C ARG A 57 8.71 -10.58 9.61
N PRO A 58 7.92 -9.65 9.06
CA PRO A 58 8.35 -8.88 7.89
C PRO A 58 9.54 -7.96 8.23
N VAL A 59 10.59 -8.05 7.43
CA VAL A 59 11.65 -7.04 7.38
C VAL A 59 11.15 -5.91 6.48
N TRP A 60 10.89 -4.75 7.06
CA TRP A 60 10.26 -3.64 6.36
C TRP A 60 11.19 -2.95 5.37
N ASN A 61 10.62 -2.47 4.27
CA ASN A 61 11.30 -1.56 3.36
C ASN A 61 11.60 -0.26 4.12
N PRO A 62 12.86 0.20 4.20
CA PRO A 62 13.23 1.37 4.99
C PRO A 62 12.81 2.71 4.37
N ARG A 63 12.31 2.68 3.12
CA ARG A 63 11.87 3.86 2.40
C ARG A 63 10.43 4.24 2.72
#